data_AF-A0A2U2CF25-F1
#
_entry.id   AF-A0A2U2CF25-F1
#
_cell.length_a   1.000
_cell.length_b   1.000
_cell.length_c   1.000
_cell.angle_alpha   90.00
_cell.angle_beta   90.00
_cell.angle_gamma   90.00
#
_symmetry.space_group_name_H-M   'P 1'
#
loop_
_entity.id
_entity.type
_entity.pdbx_description
1 polymer ?
#
loop_
_entity_poly.entity_id
_entity_poly.type
_entity_poly.pdbx_seq_one_letter_code
_entity_poly.pdbx_strand_id
1 'polypeptide(L)' 'MLRTVALAGMLILAPSLALAHNCPNLMGEIDAAMPSASLSDEDMARVQELRTEGQNLHEAGDHDASVEALEEAKSILGI' A
#
# COMPACT_ATOMS: atom_id res chain seq x y z
N MET A 1 -7.56 -53.73 4.51
CA MET A 1 -8.26 -53.03 5.61
C MET A 1 -7.23 -52.20 6.35
N LEU A 2 -7.54 -50.92 6.59
CA LEU A 2 -6.87 -50.02 7.54
C LEU A 2 -5.36 -49.82 7.26
N ARG A 3 -4.94 -48.75 6.60
CA ARG A 3 -4.76 -47.43 7.23
C ARG A 3 -4.45 -46.42 6.11
N THR A 4 -5.41 -45.69 5.57
CA THR A 4 -5.60 -44.27 5.94
C THR A 4 -4.46 -43.73 6.80
N VAL A 5 -3.58 -42.91 6.21
CA VAL A 5 -3.04 -41.62 6.70
C VAL A 5 -2.09 -41.17 5.56
N ALA A 6 -2.61 -40.45 4.59
CA ALA A 6 -2.48 -38.99 4.52
C ALA A 6 -1.02 -38.54 4.29
N LEU A 7 -0.63 -38.39 3.03
CA LEU A 7 0.32 -37.34 2.63
C LEU A 7 -0.37 -36.44 1.60
N ALA A 8 -1.41 -35.73 2.08
CA ALA A 8 -1.78 -34.45 1.51
C ALA A 8 -0.79 -33.41 2.08
N GLY A 9 0.39 -33.35 1.49
CA GLY A 9 1.37 -32.28 1.69
C GLY A 9 1.78 -31.84 0.28
N MET A 10 1.53 -30.61 -0.14
CA MET A 10 2.10 -29.43 0.46
C MET A 10 1.08 -28.29 0.45
N LEU A 11 1.02 -27.67 1.62
CA LEU A 11 0.41 -26.41 1.98
C LEU A 11 0.42 -25.37 0.84
N ILE A 12 -0.74 -24.75 0.67
CA ILE A 12 -1.05 -23.57 -0.11
C ILE A 12 0.03 -22.50 0.11
N LEU A 13 0.89 -22.28 -0.88
CA LEU A 13 1.85 -21.17 -0.92
C LEU A 13 1.36 -20.14 -1.96
N ALA A 14 0.37 -19.35 -1.60
CA ALA A 14 0.07 -18.04 -2.19
C ALA A 14 -0.95 -17.32 -1.29
N PRO A 15 -0.80 -16.02 -0.94
CA PRO A 15 -0.12 -14.98 -1.70
C PRO A 15 0.75 -14.06 -0.82
N SER A 16 2.05 -14.33 -0.66
CA SER A 16 2.98 -13.30 -0.19
C SER A 16 3.22 -12.19 -1.24
N LEU A 17 2.79 -12.42 -2.50
CA LEU A 17 2.92 -11.47 -3.60
C LEU A 17 1.95 -10.27 -3.50
N ALA A 18 0.82 -10.41 -2.79
CA ALA A 18 -0.15 -9.31 -2.67
C ALA A 18 0.34 -8.19 -1.74
N LEU A 19 1.20 -8.52 -0.77
CA LEU A 19 1.73 -7.54 0.20
C LEU A 19 2.91 -6.73 -0.38
N ALA A 20 3.64 -7.28 -1.34
CA ALA A 20 4.82 -6.64 -1.92
C ALA A 20 4.49 -5.39 -2.77
N HIS A 21 3.25 -5.24 -3.21
CA HIS A 21 2.83 -4.17 -4.12
C HIS A 21 1.92 -3.11 -3.49
N ASN A 22 1.63 -3.18 -2.19
CA ASN A 22 0.65 -2.27 -1.59
C ASN A 22 1.13 -0.81 -1.63
N CYS A 23 2.30 -0.51 -1.05
CA CYS A 23 2.81 0.87 -1.02
C CYS A 23 3.04 1.46 -2.42
N PRO A 24 3.70 0.77 -3.37
CA PRO A 24 3.88 1.30 -4.72
C PRO A 24 2.57 1.54 -5.47
N ASN A 25 1.52 0.74 -5.22
CA ASN A 25 0.21 0.97 -5.82
C ASN A 25 -0.44 2.23 -5.24
N LEU A 26 -0.47 2.38 -3.91
CA LEU A 26 -1.03 3.58 -3.27
C LEU A 26 -0.31 4.86 -3.72
N MET A 27 1.03 4.83 -3.82
CA MET A 27 1.81 5.94 -4.39
C MET A 27 1.36 6.27 -5.82
N GLY A 28 1.18 5.26 -6.67
CA GLY A 28 0.70 5.45 -8.04
C GLY A 28 -0.72 6.01 -8.13
N GLU A 29 -1.63 5.57 -7.26
CA GLU A 29 -3.00 6.09 -7.15
C GLU A 29 -3.00 7.58 -6.77
N ILE A 30 -2.17 7.97 -5.78
CA ILE A 30 -1.97 9.36 -5.37
C ILE A 30 -1.40 10.20 -6.51
N ASP A 31 -0.33 9.72 -7.16
CA ASP A 31 0.34 10.40 -8.27
C ASP A 31 -0.61 10.65 -9.46
N ALA A 32 -1.52 9.71 -9.72
CA ALA A 32 -2.52 9.83 -10.77
C ALA A 32 -3.65 10.81 -10.43
N ALA A 33 -4.01 10.96 -9.15
CA ALA A 33 -5.12 11.80 -8.69
C ALA A 33 -4.71 13.27 -8.47
N MET A 34 -3.49 13.54 -7.99
CA MET A 34 -3.03 14.90 -7.69
C MET A 34 -3.26 15.93 -8.83
N PRO A 35 -3.00 15.64 -10.12
CA PRO A 35 -3.14 16.63 -11.19
C PRO A 35 -4.58 17.11 -11.44
N SER A 36 -5.58 16.33 -11.06
CA SER A 36 -7.00 16.64 -11.26
C SER A 36 -7.74 16.97 -9.95
N ALA A 37 -7.06 16.85 -8.82
CA ALA A 37 -7.63 17.10 -7.51
C ALA A 37 -7.96 18.58 -7.31
N SER A 38 -9.18 18.86 -6.83
CA SER A 38 -9.63 20.20 -6.48
C SER A 38 -9.50 20.42 -4.98
N LEU A 39 -8.26 20.58 -4.50
CA LEU A 39 -7.92 20.77 -3.10
C LEU A 39 -7.50 22.22 -2.81
N SER A 40 -7.48 22.60 -1.53
CA SER A 40 -6.79 23.83 -1.10
C SER A 40 -5.27 23.67 -1.30
N ASP A 41 -4.54 24.78 -1.37
CA ASP A 41 -3.07 24.73 -1.47
C ASP A 41 -2.44 24.03 -0.25
N GLU A 42 -3.05 24.18 0.93
CA GLU A 42 -2.62 23.52 2.17
C GLU A 42 -2.83 22.01 2.10
N ASP A 43 -4.00 21.55 1.67
CA ASP A 43 -4.31 20.12 1.53
C ASP A 43 -3.43 19.47 0.45
N MET A 44 -3.20 20.16 -0.68
CA MET A 44 -2.32 19.67 -1.73
C MET A 44 -0.87 19.55 -1.24
N ALA A 45 -0.38 20.51 -0.45
CA ALA A 45 0.93 20.42 0.17
C ALA A 45 1.03 19.23 1.14
N ARG A 46 -0.02 18.99 1.94
CA ARG A 46 -0.07 17.85 2.86
C ARG A 46 -0.07 16.51 2.11
N VAL A 47 -0.80 16.39 1.01
CA VAL A 47 -0.80 15.20 0.14
C VAL A 47 0.60 14.92 -0.42
N GLN A 48 1.31 15.95 -0.90
CA GLN A 48 2.66 15.80 -1.44
C GLN A 48 3.67 15.39 -0.37
N GLU A 49 3.56 15.95 0.84
CA GLU A 49 4.38 15.58 1.99
C GLU A 49 4.16 14.11 2.36
N LEU A 50 2.90 13.69 2.53
CA LEU A 50 2.54 12.32 2.86
C LEU A 50 2.96 11.31 1.78
N ARG A 51 2.83 11.68 0.50
CA ARG A 51 3.32 10.87 -0.63
C ARG A 51 4.82 10.66 -0.53
N THR A 52 5.57 11.73 -0.28
CA THR A 52 7.03 11.69 -0.15
C THR A 52 7.46 10.88 1.07
N GLU A 53 6.79 11.08 2.20
CA GLU A 53 7.04 10.34 3.44
C GLU A 53 6.74 8.84 3.25
N GLY A 54 5.62 8.50 2.63
CA GLY A 54 5.26 7.14 2.29
C GLY A 54 6.33 6.45 1.43
N GLN A 55 6.91 7.16 0.46
CA GLN A 55 8.03 6.66 -0.34
C GLN A 55 9.28 6.42 0.52
N ASN A 56 9.67 7.39 1.35
CA ASN A 56 10.84 7.26 2.22
C ASN A 56 10.71 6.08 3.19
N LEU A 57 9.53 5.90 3.80
CA LEU A 57 9.23 4.79 4.69
C LEU A 57 9.29 3.45 3.96
N HIS A 58 8.78 3.38 2.72
CA HIS A 58 8.90 2.20 1.87
C HIS A 58 10.37 1.85 1.60
N GLU A 59 11.18 2.83 1.20
CA GLU A 59 12.62 2.65 0.94
C GLU A 59 13.40 2.27 2.20
N ALA A 60 12.96 2.71 3.38
CA ALA A 60 13.50 2.33 4.67
C ALA A 60 13.05 0.93 5.16
N GLY A 61 12.07 0.31 4.49
CA GLY A 61 11.49 -0.98 4.86
C GLY A 61 10.38 -0.93 5.91
N ASP A 62 9.95 0.26 6.32
CA ASP A 62 8.83 0.46 7.24
C ASP A 62 7.50 0.52 6.45
N HIS A 63 7.05 -0.65 6.01
CA HIS A 63 5.90 -0.77 5.13
C HIS A 63 4.57 -0.39 5.80
N ASP A 64 4.40 -0.68 7.09
CA ASP A 64 3.16 -0.37 7.79
C ASP A 64 2.99 1.15 7.94
N ALA A 65 4.06 1.86 8.34
CA ALA A 65 4.04 3.32 8.40
C ALA A 65 3.89 3.95 7.00
N SER A 66 4.52 3.36 5.98
CA SER A 66 4.35 3.79 4.58
C SER A 66 2.88 3.74 4.15
N VAL A 67 2.20 2.62 4.41
CA VAL A 67 0.77 2.47 4.09
C VAL A 67 -0.08 3.47 4.87
N GLU A 68 0.18 3.68 6.16
CA GLU A 68 -0.56 4.64 6.97
C GLU A 68 -0.48 6.06 6.39
N ALA A 69 0.72 6.53 6.06
CA ALA A 69 0.92 7.85 5.46
C ALA A 69 0.23 7.97 4.08
N LEU A 70 0.32 6.93 3.25
CA LEU A 70 -0.28 6.93 1.92
C LEU A 70 -1.81 6.88 1.97
N GLU A 71 -2.41 6.14 2.90
CA GLU A 71 -3.86 6.14 3.10
C GLU A 71 -4.38 7.49 3.65
N GLU A 72 -3.61 8.18 4.49
CA GLU A 72 -3.95 9.56 4.89
C GLU A 72 -3.96 10.50 3.66
N ALA A 73 -2.98 10.40 2.76
CA ALA A 73 -2.93 11.19 1.54
C ALA A 73 -4.15 10.91 0.64
N LYS A 74 -4.51 9.64 0.49
CA LYS A 74 -5.71 9.21 -0.26
C LYS A 74 -6.99 9.76 0.34
N SER A 75 -7.11 9.74 1.67
CA SER A 75 -8.26 10.32 2.36
C SER A 75 -8.42 11.82 2.08
N ILE A 76 -7.32 12.58 1.99
CA ILE A 76 -7.36 14.00 1.65
C ILE A 76 -7.76 14.18 0.17
N LEU A 77 -7.23 13.33 -0.72
CA LEU A 77 -7.60 13.31 -2.15
C LEU A 77 -9.04 12.82 -2.41
N GLY A 78 -9.66 12.16 -1.44
CA GLY A 78 -11.01 11.59 -1.56
C GLY A 78 -11.09 10.34 -2.43
N ILE A 79 -10.02 9.53 -2.45
CA ILE A 79 -9.91 8.27 -3.21
C ILE A 79 -9.68 7.05 -2.33
#